data_AF-A0A971PFD3-F1
#
_entry.id   AF-A0A971PFD3-F1
#
_cell.length_a   1.000
_cell.length_b   1.000
_cell.length_c   1.000
_cell.angle_alpha   90.00
_cell.angle_beta   90.00
_cell.angle_gamma   90.00
#
_symmetry.space_group_name_H-M   'P 1'
#
loop_
_entity.id
_entity.type
_entity.pdbx_description
1 polymer ?
#
loop_
_entity_poly.entity_id
_entity_poly.type
_entity_poly.pdbx_seq_one_letter_code
_entity_poly.pdbx_strand_id
1 'polypeptide(L)'
;MKILSDEEIQFLISCPKKITSPPKQKNILSQGHYRNGMELYSEDGEHRFTVFMRVSEAFEENFSIGLRYHPSDDPERIILLRCNGPHGEHRNSLDGRDSHYWTYHIHFAKEIIIKKGLRSESFAEETNDYSNYSDALAFFLQYCNIKNHAKYFRHIAQPSLFDL
;
A
#
# COMPACT_ATOMS: atom_id res chain seq x y z
N MET A 1 14.91 11.34 -6.74
CA MET A 1 14.39 10.51 -5.64
C MET A 1 15.04 10.90 -4.34
N LYS A 2 14.24 11.41 -3.39
CA LYS A 2 14.67 11.69 -2.02
C LYS A 2 15.13 10.40 -1.35
N ILE A 3 16.30 10.43 -0.71
CA ILE A 3 16.78 9.32 0.11
C ILE A 3 16.09 9.44 1.46
N LEU A 4 15.41 8.37 1.87
CA LEU A 4 14.78 8.25 3.18
C LEU A 4 15.51 7.19 3.99
N SER A 5 15.72 7.44 5.29
CA SER A 5 16.19 6.41 6.21
C SER A 5 15.08 5.40 6.51
N ASP A 6 15.45 4.21 7.02
CA ASP A 6 14.45 3.22 7.42
C ASP A 6 13.55 3.76 8.55
N GLU A 7 14.06 4.61 9.45
CA GLU A 7 13.27 5.29 10.48
C GLU A 7 12.27 6.28 9.87
N GLU A 8 12.69 7.09 8.88
CA GLU A 8 11.80 8.02 8.18
C GLU A 8 10.71 7.27 7.41
N ILE A 9 11.07 6.16 6.74
CA ILE A 9 10.11 5.30 6.04
C ILE A 9 9.07 4.77 7.01
N GLN A 10 9.49 4.22 8.16
CA GLN A 10 8.57 3.69 9.16
C GLN A 10 7.69 4.77 9.78
N PHE A 11 8.25 5.95 10.05
CA PHE A 11 7.47 7.10 10.49
C PHE A 11 6.41 7.49 9.46
N LEU A 12 6.77 7.64 8.19
CA LEU A 12 5.84 8.01 7.12
C LEU A 12 4.76 6.95 6.89
N ILE A 13 5.07 5.66 7.06
CA ILE A 13 4.07 4.58 7.00
C ILE A 13 3.08 4.69 8.17
N SER A 14 3.57 4.86 9.39
CA SER A 14 2.77 4.74 10.63
C SER A 14 2.14 6.04 11.14
N CYS A 15 2.58 7.21 10.65
CA CYS A 15 2.06 8.50 11.13
C CYS A 15 0.55 8.62 10.89
N PRO A 16 -0.22 9.28 11.77
CA PRO A 16 -1.65 9.51 11.55
C PRO A 16 -1.92 10.28 10.26
N LYS A 17 -2.83 9.79 9.42
CA LYS A 17 -3.19 10.42 8.14
C LYS A 17 -4.68 10.71 8.03
N LYS A 18 -5.05 11.87 7.47
CA LYS A 18 -6.43 12.25 7.16
C LYS A 18 -6.67 12.16 5.67
N ILE A 19 -7.83 11.61 5.30
CA ILE A 19 -8.30 11.57 3.91
C ILE A 19 -8.73 12.98 3.51
N THR A 20 -8.03 13.59 2.55
CA THR A 20 -8.34 14.93 2.02
C THR A 20 -9.10 14.87 0.70
N SER A 21 -8.89 13.82 -0.10
CA SER A 21 -9.72 13.49 -1.25
C SER A 21 -10.17 12.03 -1.14
N PRO A 22 -11.47 11.77 -0.95
CA PRO A 22 -11.97 10.43 -0.68
C PRO A 22 -11.94 9.52 -1.93
N PRO A 23 -11.99 8.19 -1.73
CA PRO A 23 -12.13 7.26 -2.84
C PRO A 23 -13.45 7.47 -3.58
N LYS A 24 -13.45 7.08 -4.86
CA LYS A 24 -14.67 7.10 -5.68
C LYS A 24 -15.64 6.04 -5.17
N GLN A 25 -16.94 6.32 -5.28
CA GLN A 25 -17.99 5.35 -4.92
C GLN A 25 -17.96 4.08 -5.77
N LYS A 26 -17.50 4.20 -7.02
CA LYS A 26 -17.34 3.07 -7.94
C LYS A 26 -15.90 3.05 -8.46
N ASN A 27 -15.35 1.85 -8.58
CA ASN A 27 -14.06 1.63 -9.23
C ASN A 27 -14.18 1.94 -10.73
N ILE A 28 -13.07 2.36 -11.32
CA ILE A 28 -12.98 2.62 -12.76
C ILE A 28 -12.26 1.44 -13.41
N LEU A 29 -12.92 0.78 -14.36
CA LEU A 29 -12.28 -0.25 -15.17
C LEU A 29 -11.36 0.40 -16.20
N SER A 30 -10.09 0.02 -16.20
CA SER A 30 -9.10 0.50 -17.16
C SER A 30 -7.99 -0.52 -17.33
N GLN A 31 -7.77 -0.95 -18.58
CA GLN A 31 -6.74 -1.92 -18.97
C GLN A 31 -6.86 -3.25 -18.20
N GLY A 32 -8.08 -3.80 -18.10
CA GLY A 32 -8.34 -5.08 -17.41
C GLY A 32 -8.23 -5.02 -15.88
N HIS A 33 -8.19 -3.81 -15.29
CA HIS A 33 -8.16 -3.64 -13.84
C HIS A 33 -9.19 -2.61 -13.37
N TYR A 34 -9.90 -2.93 -12.30
CA TYR A 34 -10.64 -1.98 -11.50
C TYR A 34 -9.68 -1.13 -10.68
N ARG A 35 -9.82 0.20 -10.75
CA ARG A 35 -8.92 1.15 -10.11
C ARG A 35 -9.68 2.15 -9.24
N ASN A 36 -9.08 2.47 -8.09
CA ASN A 36 -9.56 3.51 -7.19
C ASN A 36 -8.35 4.11 -6.44
N GLY A 37 -8.57 5.16 -5.66
CA GLY A 37 -7.51 5.79 -4.88
C GLY A 37 -8.03 6.95 -4.05
N MET A 38 -7.19 7.48 -3.18
CA MET A 38 -7.51 8.63 -2.33
C MET A 38 -6.26 9.45 -2.04
N GLU A 39 -6.44 10.72 -1.73
CA GLU A 39 -5.35 11.60 -1.30
C GLU A 39 -5.42 11.77 0.22
N LEU A 40 -4.24 11.78 0.84
CA LEU A 40 -4.09 11.92 2.28
C LEU A 40 -3.09 13.04 2.61
N TYR A 41 -3.23 13.58 3.81
CA TYR A 41 -2.20 14.34 4.50
C TYR A 41 -1.92 13.72 5.86
N SER A 42 -0.70 13.85 6.38
CA SER A 42 -0.46 13.64 7.81
C SER A 42 -1.33 14.58 8.64
N GLU A 43 -1.61 14.21 9.89
CA GLU A 43 -2.51 14.97 10.75
C GLU A 43 -2.03 16.42 11.02
N ASP A 44 -0.72 16.63 11.07
CA ASP A 44 -0.06 17.94 11.14
C ASP A 44 -0.06 18.73 9.82
N GLY A 45 -0.41 18.08 8.69
CA GLY A 45 -0.42 18.68 7.36
C GLY A 45 0.94 18.76 6.67
N GLU A 46 2.01 18.24 7.24
CA GLU A 46 3.37 18.37 6.70
C GLU A 46 3.67 17.40 5.54
N HIS A 47 3.06 16.22 5.55
CA HIS A 47 3.34 15.15 4.59
C HIS A 47 2.12 14.83 3.73
N ARG A 48 2.31 14.79 2.41
CA ARG A 48 1.27 14.43 1.44
C ARG A 48 1.44 13.00 0.93
N PHE A 49 0.32 12.29 0.80
CA PHE A 49 0.29 10.92 0.29
C PHE A 49 -0.82 10.72 -0.74
N THR A 50 -0.61 9.77 -1.64
CA THR A 50 -1.68 9.16 -2.43
C THR A 50 -1.77 7.68 -2.07
N VAL A 51 -2.98 7.16 -1.93
CA VAL A 51 -3.24 5.72 -1.93
C VAL A 51 -3.78 5.31 -3.28
N PHE A 52 -3.26 4.24 -3.84
CA PHE A 52 -3.76 3.63 -5.06
C PHE A 52 -4.25 2.21 -4.78
N MET A 53 -5.36 1.83 -5.40
CA MET A 53 -5.97 0.51 -5.34
C MET A 53 -6.18 0.00 -6.75
N ARG A 54 -5.79 -1.25 -7.00
CA ARG A 54 -5.95 -1.95 -8.28
C ARG A 54 -6.37 -3.38 -8.01
N VAL A 55 -7.42 -3.85 -8.69
CA VAL A 55 -7.84 -5.26 -8.69
C VAL A 55 -7.99 -5.70 -10.14
N SER A 56 -7.47 -6.87 -10.51
CA SER A 56 -7.68 -7.45 -11.83
C SER A 56 -9.16 -7.79 -12.04
N GLU A 57 -9.67 -7.51 -13.24
CA GLU A 57 -11.03 -7.86 -13.63
C GLU A 57 -11.21 -9.38 -13.78
N ALA A 58 -10.15 -10.08 -14.21
CA ALA A 58 -10.19 -11.51 -14.47
C ALA A 58 -9.88 -12.38 -13.23
N PHE A 59 -9.11 -11.84 -12.27
CA PHE A 59 -8.62 -12.58 -11.10
C PHE A 59 -8.58 -11.65 -9.89
N GLU A 60 -9.56 -11.75 -9.00
CA GLU A 60 -9.69 -10.80 -7.88
C GLU A 60 -8.55 -10.90 -6.87
N GLU A 61 -7.88 -12.05 -6.80
CA GLU A 61 -6.69 -12.31 -6.00
C GLU A 61 -5.48 -11.52 -6.51
N ASN A 62 -5.47 -11.10 -7.78
CA ASN A 62 -4.44 -10.23 -8.32
C ASN A 62 -4.82 -8.76 -8.06
N PHE A 63 -4.41 -8.28 -6.89
CA PHE A 63 -4.61 -6.89 -6.49
C PHE A 63 -3.34 -6.24 -5.95
N SER A 64 -3.39 -4.90 -5.87
CA SER A 64 -2.41 -4.11 -5.15
C SER A 64 -3.06 -2.90 -4.48
N ILE A 65 -2.70 -2.66 -3.22
CA ILE A 65 -3.06 -1.48 -2.42
C ILE A 65 -1.77 -0.85 -1.95
N GLY A 66 -1.49 0.40 -2.34
CA GLY A 66 -0.20 1.02 -2.05
C GLY A 66 -0.28 2.41 -1.47
N LEU A 67 0.62 2.69 -0.53
CA LEU A 67 0.86 4.02 0.05
C LEU A 67 2.03 4.68 -0.69
N ARG A 68 1.78 5.86 -1.25
CA ARG A 68 2.78 6.64 -1.96
C ARG A 68 2.99 7.98 -1.27
N TYR A 69 4.24 8.30 -0.93
CA TYR A 69 4.65 9.58 -0.37
C TYR A 69 5.05 10.57 -1.46
N HIS A 70 4.77 11.84 -1.23
CA HIS A 70 5.12 12.97 -2.09
C HIS A 70 6.02 13.92 -1.29
N PRO A 71 7.34 13.80 -1.44
CA PRO A 71 8.27 14.78 -0.90
C PRO A 71 7.90 16.20 -1.37
N SER A 72 8.00 17.19 -0.49
CA SER A 72 7.79 18.59 -0.83
C SER A 72 8.93 19.19 -1.65
N ASP A 73 10.11 18.59 -1.52
CA ASP A 73 11.40 19.02 -2.06
C ASP A 73 11.89 18.15 -3.23
N ASP A 74 11.17 17.09 -3.60
CA ASP A 74 11.49 16.22 -4.74
C ASP A 74 10.22 15.88 -5.54
N PRO A 75 10.19 16.09 -6.87
CA PRO A 75 9.04 15.74 -7.70
C PRO A 75 8.77 14.23 -7.77
N GLU A 76 9.78 13.40 -7.50
CA GLU A 76 9.69 11.94 -7.55
C GLU A 76 8.96 11.39 -6.33
N ARG A 77 7.96 10.55 -6.60
CA ARG A 77 7.10 9.98 -5.58
C ARG A 77 7.66 8.63 -5.14
N ILE A 78 7.59 8.35 -3.85
CA ILE A 78 8.18 7.15 -3.25
C ILE A 78 7.05 6.23 -2.82
N ILE A 79 7.04 4.98 -3.29
CA ILE A 79 6.10 3.98 -2.79
C ILE A 79 6.68 3.41 -1.50
N LEU A 80 5.99 3.62 -0.39
CA LEU A 80 6.47 3.22 0.94
C LEU A 80 6.08 1.77 1.25
N LEU A 81 4.88 1.37 0.83
CA LEU A 81 4.28 0.07 1.15
C LEU A 81 3.32 -0.34 0.03
N ARG A 82 3.26 -1.63 -0.31
CA ARG A 82 2.13 -2.22 -1.05
C ARG A 82 1.69 -3.56 -0.44
N CYS A 83 0.41 -3.70 -0.15
CA CYS A 83 -0.24 -4.99 0.10
C CYS A 83 -0.68 -5.58 -1.23
N ASN A 84 -0.38 -6.85 -1.48
CA ASN A 84 -0.67 -7.51 -2.76
C ASN A 84 -1.22 -8.91 -2.52
N GLY A 85 -2.12 -9.31 -3.40
CA GLY A 85 -2.43 -10.72 -3.53
C GLY A 85 -1.49 -11.43 -4.51
N PRO A 86 -1.66 -12.74 -4.67
CA PRO A 86 -0.81 -13.58 -5.51
C PRO A 86 -0.67 -13.04 -6.93
N HIS A 87 0.56 -12.80 -7.38
CA HIS A 87 0.83 -12.33 -8.73
C HIS A 87 2.17 -12.81 -9.30
N GLY A 88 2.32 -14.13 -9.51
CA GLY A 88 3.46 -14.70 -10.23
C GLY A 88 4.82 -14.38 -9.62
N GLU A 89 5.88 -14.45 -10.45
CA GLU A 89 7.26 -14.29 -9.97
C GLU A 89 7.61 -12.84 -9.62
N HIS A 90 8.16 -12.62 -8.42
CA HIS A 90 8.91 -11.40 -8.07
C HIS A 90 10.24 -11.80 -7.42
N ARG A 91 11.31 -11.08 -7.73
CA ARG A 91 12.65 -11.39 -7.20
C ARG A 91 13.06 -10.29 -6.24
N ASN A 92 13.39 -10.66 -5.01
CA ASN A 92 13.78 -9.69 -4.00
C ASN A 92 15.12 -9.05 -4.34
N SER A 93 15.15 -7.72 -4.35
CA SER A 93 16.32 -6.95 -4.78
C SER A 93 17.50 -6.97 -3.81
N LEU A 94 17.29 -7.38 -2.55
CA LEU A 94 18.31 -7.32 -1.50
C LEU A 94 19.07 -8.62 -1.30
N ASP A 95 18.38 -9.75 -1.33
CA ASP A 95 18.97 -11.07 -1.13
C ASP A 95 19.02 -11.89 -2.42
N GLY A 96 18.46 -11.36 -3.52
CA GLY A 96 18.45 -12.01 -4.83
C GLY A 96 17.70 -13.34 -4.85
N ARG A 97 16.98 -13.68 -3.77
CA ARG A 97 16.21 -14.90 -3.66
C ARG A 97 14.98 -14.80 -4.54
N ASP A 98 14.73 -15.88 -5.27
CA ASP A 98 13.48 -16.07 -5.98
C ASP A 98 12.42 -16.37 -4.93
N SER A 99 11.70 -15.33 -4.54
CA SER A 99 10.49 -15.47 -3.76
C SER A 99 9.36 -15.65 -4.76
N HIS A 100 8.93 -16.88 -4.99
CA HIS A 100 7.78 -17.10 -5.85
C HIS A 100 6.51 -16.63 -5.11
N TYR A 101 6.06 -15.40 -5.34
CA TYR A 101 4.88 -14.82 -4.67
C TYR A 101 3.56 -15.32 -5.28
N TRP A 102 3.38 -16.64 -5.18
CA TRP A 102 2.09 -17.30 -5.31
C TRP A 102 1.19 -17.07 -4.08
N THR A 103 1.66 -16.31 -3.10
CA THR A 103 0.99 -16.01 -1.83
C THR A 103 0.77 -14.50 -1.67
N TYR A 104 -0.02 -14.16 -0.65
CA TYR A 104 -0.20 -12.77 -0.20
C TYR A 104 1.11 -12.24 0.36
N HIS A 105 1.46 -10.99 0.02
CA HIS A 105 2.76 -10.43 0.37
C HIS A 105 2.76 -8.90 0.41
N ILE A 106 3.63 -8.34 1.25
CA ILE A 106 3.78 -6.91 1.44
C ILE A 106 5.12 -6.47 0.89
N HIS A 107 5.10 -5.52 -0.05
CA HIS A 107 6.29 -4.81 -0.48
C HIS A 107 6.57 -3.64 0.46
N PHE A 108 7.85 -3.42 0.78
CA PHE A 108 8.31 -2.35 1.67
C PHE A 108 9.41 -1.53 1.02
N ALA A 109 9.33 -0.21 1.19
CA ALA A 109 10.47 0.66 0.98
C ALA A 109 11.60 0.30 1.95
N LYS A 110 12.85 0.31 1.45
CA LYS A 110 14.06 0.17 2.27
C LYS A 110 15.09 1.24 1.88
N GLU A 111 15.72 1.84 2.87
CA GLU A 111 16.78 2.85 2.70
C GLU A 111 17.87 2.35 1.75
N ILE A 112 18.36 1.13 1.97
CA ILE A 112 19.42 0.54 1.15
C ILE A 112 19.02 0.34 -0.32
N ILE A 113 17.74 0.13 -0.61
CA ILE A 113 17.22 -0.02 -1.99
C ILE A 113 17.15 1.34 -2.67
N ILE A 114 16.64 2.35 -1.95
CA ILE A 114 16.57 3.74 -2.42
C ILE A 114 17.97 4.27 -2.70
N LYS A 115 18.93 4.04 -1.81
CA LYS A 115 20.35 4.42 -2.00
C LYS A 115 21.00 3.76 -3.23
N LYS A 116 20.52 2.57 -3.62
CA LYS A 116 20.97 1.87 -4.85
C LYS A 116 20.25 2.36 -6.12
N GLY A 117 19.33 3.33 -6.02
CA GLY A 117 18.57 3.85 -7.15
C GLY A 117 17.56 2.86 -7.73
N LEU A 118 17.19 1.84 -6.96
CA LEU A 118 16.17 0.85 -7.35
C LEU A 118 14.78 1.33 -6.94
N ARG A 119 13.73 0.65 -7.44
CA ARG A 119 12.34 0.90 -7.00
C ARG A 119 12.26 0.73 -5.49
N SER A 120 11.82 1.76 -4.77
CA SER A 120 11.89 1.79 -3.31
C SER A 120 11.32 0.52 -2.67
N GLU A 121 10.18 0.05 -3.17
CA GLU A 121 9.43 -1.10 -2.66
C GLU A 121 9.80 -2.45 -3.29
N SER A 122 10.99 -2.61 -3.87
CA SER A 122 11.38 -3.88 -4.53
C SER A 122 11.72 -5.02 -3.56
N PHE A 123 11.67 -4.79 -2.26
CA PHE A 123 11.73 -5.84 -1.24
C PHE A 123 10.32 -6.19 -0.77
N ALA A 124 10.00 -7.48 -0.71
CA ALA A 124 8.73 -7.98 -0.23
C ALA A 124 8.88 -9.18 0.71
N GLU A 125 7.88 -9.34 1.57
CA GLU A 125 7.76 -10.43 2.54
C GLU A 125 6.37 -11.04 2.42
N GLU A 126 6.27 -12.36 2.50
CA GLU A 126 4.99 -13.06 2.58
C GLU A 126 4.25 -12.68 3.87
N THR A 127 2.92 -12.70 3.84
CA THR A 127 2.09 -12.35 5.00
C THR A 127 0.91 -13.30 5.14
N ASN A 128 0.49 -13.50 6.39
CA ASN A 128 -0.76 -14.16 6.76
C ASN A 128 -1.77 -13.17 7.37
N ASP A 129 -1.48 -11.86 7.34
CA ASP A 129 -2.32 -10.82 7.95
C ASP A 129 -3.58 -10.52 7.13
N TYR A 130 -3.63 -11.00 5.88
CA TYR A 130 -4.80 -10.92 5.02
C TYR A 130 -4.82 -12.06 4.00
N SER A 131 -6.02 -12.39 3.51
CA SER A 131 -6.24 -13.53 2.61
C SER A 131 -7.11 -13.20 1.40
N ASN A 132 -7.50 -11.93 1.23
CA ASN A 132 -8.25 -11.40 0.10
C ASN A 132 -8.10 -9.86 0.04
N TYR A 133 -8.68 -9.22 -0.97
CA TYR A 133 -8.60 -7.77 -1.16
C TYR A 133 -9.22 -6.96 -0.01
N SER A 134 -10.36 -7.41 0.52
CA SER A 134 -11.08 -6.70 1.59
C SER A 134 -10.28 -6.72 2.90
N ASP A 135 -9.75 -7.88 3.27
CA ASP A 135 -8.85 -8.04 4.42
C ASP A 135 -7.60 -7.18 4.24
N ALA A 136 -6.99 -7.21 3.06
CA ALA A 136 -5.80 -6.42 2.75
C ALA A 136 -6.06 -4.91 2.87
N LEU A 137 -7.25 -4.45 2.45
CA LEU A 137 -7.63 -3.05 2.59
C LEU A 137 -7.90 -2.69 4.06
N ALA A 138 -8.54 -3.56 4.84
CA ALA A 138 -8.72 -3.35 6.28
C ALA A 138 -7.37 -3.23 6.99
N PHE A 139 -6.48 -4.21 6.75
CA PHE A 139 -5.11 -4.23 7.26
C PHE A 139 -4.37 -2.95 6.86
N PHE A 140 -4.36 -2.59 5.58
CA PHE A 140 -3.68 -1.41 5.07
C PHE A 140 -4.15 -0.12 5.74
N LEU A 141 -5.46 0.06 5.90
CA LEU A 141 -6.04 1.26 6.51
C LEU A 141 -5.59 1.42 7.97
N GLN A 142 -5.51 0.32 8.71
CA GLN A 142 -5.04 0.29 10.09
C GLN A 142 -3.51 0.46 10.18
N TYR A 143 -2.76 -0.33 9.43
CA TYR A 143 -1.30 -0.35 9.42
C TYR A 143 -0.71 1.01 8.99
N CYS A 144 -1.34 1.67 8.01
CA CYS A 144 -0.94 3.02 7.57
C CYS A 144 -1.57 4.16 8.38
N ASN A 145 -2.31 3.84 9.45
CA ASN A 145 -2.92 4.77 10.40
C ASN A 145 -3.82 5.84 9.75
N ILE A 146 -4.67 5.41 8.82
CA ILE A 146 -5.55 6.28 8.02
C ILE A 146 -6.82 6.59 8.81
N LYS A 147 -6.91 7.76 9.42
CA LYS A 147 -8.02 8.14 10.30
C LYS A 147 -9.35 8.28 9.55
N ASN A 148 -10.44 7.98 10.25
CA ASN A 148 -11.82 8.11 9.78
C ASN A 148 -12.14 7.33 8.48
N HIS A 149 -11.35 6.29 8.16
CA HIS A 149 -11.54 5.47 6.96
C HIS A 149 -12.93 4.81 6.90
N ALA A 150 -13.52 4.48 8.06
CA ALA A 150 -14.84 3.85 8.16
C ALA A 150 -15.96 4.68 7.52
N LYS A 151 -15.81 6.01 7.40
CA LYS A 151 -16.77 6.87 6.70
C LYS A 151 -16.90 6.49 5.22
N TYR A 152 -15.80 6.04 4.61
CA TYR A 152 -15.68 5.78 3.18
C TYR A 152 -15.68 4.28 2.84
N PHE A 153 -15.23 3.44 3.78
CA PHE A 153 -15.13 1.98 3.61
C PHE A 153 -16.04 1.22 4.57
N ARG A 154 -17.35 1.54 4.55
CA ARG A 154 -18.34 1.03 5.51
C ARG A 154 -18.46 -0.50 5.55
N HIS A 155 -18.24 -1.14 4.41
CA HIS A 155 -18.37 -2.60 4.26
C HIS A 155 -17.11 -3.38 4.64
N ILE A 156 -15.99 -2.69 4.88
CA ILE A 156 -14.69 -3.29 5.22
C ILE A 156 -14.45 -3.27 6.73
N ALA A 157 -15.20 -2.44 7.46
CA ALA A 157 -15.11 -2.31 8.92
C ALA A 157 -15.93 -3.36 9.70
N GLN A 158 -16.21 -4.53 9.13
CA GLN A 158 -16.77 -5.64 9.90
C GLN A 158 -15.61 -6.55 10.35
N PRO A 159 -15.34 -6.67 11.66
CA PRO A 159 -14.60 -7.81 12.18
C PRO A 159 -15.26 -9.09 11.68
N SER A 160 -14.46 -10.12 11.42
CA SER A 160 -15.00 -11.43 11.13
C SER A 160 -15.92 -11.84 12.30
N LEU A 161 -17.01 -12.54 11.99
CA LEU A 161 -17.98 -13.03 13.00
C LEU A 161 -17.35 -14.01 14.03
N PHE A 162 -16.05 -14.30 13.92
CA PHE A 162 -15.30 -15.22 14.77
C PHE A 162 -14.42 -14.53 15.83
N ASP A 163 -14.47 -13.20 15.96
CA ASP A 163 -13.78 -12.47 17.04
C ASP A 163 -14.69 -12.22 18.27
N LEU A 164 -15.54 -13.19 18.64
CA LEU A 164 -16.35 -13.19 19.88
C LEU A 164 -15.95 -14.32 20.82
#